data_AF-X0WY25-F1
#
_entry.id   AF-X0WY25-F1
#
_cell.length_a   1.000
_cell.length_b   1.000
_cell.length_c   1.000
_cell.angle_alpha   90.00
_cell.angle_beta   90.00
_cell.angle_gamma   90.00
#
_symmetry.space_group_name_H-M   'P 1'
#
loop_
_entity.id
_entity.type
_entity.pdbx_description
1 polymer ?
#
loop_
_entity_poly.entity_id
_entity_poly.type
_entity_poly.pdbx_seq_one_letter_code
_entity_poly.pdbx_strand_id
1 'polypeptide(L)'
;AGANDGMGADTLIIDNGGAGENVATNLATTGGSGTGCTVNIDSTDTNGVVTSVSVNQPGKNYSPGDILTITGGTGGGARVQITGLSVNPPTLQQAIVFVAPPQGEWFPVVVDYVLLTGTTVTDLIAGK
;
A
#
# COMPACT_ATOMS: atom_id res chain seq x y z
N ALA A 1 2.52 -17.20 -9.84
CA ALA A 1 2.31 -15.80 -9.48
C ALA A 1 2.36 -14.98 -10.76
N GLY A 2 1.35 -14.14 -11.03
CA GLY A 2 1.46 -13.15 -12.11
C GLY A 2 2.55 -12.13 -11.77
N ALA A 3 3.01 -11.37 -12.76
CA ALA A 3 4.12 -10.42 -12.60
C ALA A 3 3.91 -9.36 -11.49
N ASN A 4 2.67 -9.17 -11.00
CA ASN A 4 2.29 -8.10 -10.08
C ASN A 4 1.80 -8.61 -8.70
N ASP A 5 2.03 -9.89 -8.37
CA ASP A 5 1.60 -10.45 -7.08
C ASP A 5 2.29 -9.71 -5.92
N GLY A 6 1.51 -9.03 -5.08
CA GLY A 6 2.01 -8.22 -3.97
C GLY A 6 2.44 -6.79 -4.33
N MET A 7 2.28 -6.35 -5.59
CA MET A 7 2.51 -4.97 -5.99
C MET A 7 1.31 -4.09 -5.66
N GLY A 8 1.55 -2.98 -4.96
CA GLY A 8 0.55 -1.95 -4.67
C GLY A 8 0.80 -0.66 -5.46
N ALA A 9 -0.20 0.23 -5.46
CA ALA A 9 -0.10 1.56 -6.04
C ALA A 9 0.97 2.40 -5.32
N ASP A 10 1.79 3.12 -6.08
CA ASP A 10 2.84 3.97 -5.54
C ASP A 10 2.74 5.39 -6.10
N THR A 11 2.82 5.50 -7.43
CA THR A 11 2.66 6.78 -8.12
C THR A 11 1.30 6.87 -8.80
N LEU A 12 0.57 7.94 -8.52
CA LEU A 12 -0.73 8.26 -9.10
C LEU A 12 -0.63 9.52 -9.95
N ILE A 13 -1.40 9.55 -11.04
CA ILE A 13 -1.73 10.78 -11.76
C ILE A 13 -3.24 10.98 -11.74
N ILE A 14 -3.70 12.22 -11.75
CA ILE A 14 -5.12 12.52 -11.80
C ILE A 14 -5.59 12.35 -13.26
N ASP A 15 -6.46 11.37 -13.49
CA ASP A 15 -7.13 11.13 -14.78
C ASP A 15 -8.33 12.07 -14.94
N ASN A 16 -9.08 12.26 -13.86
CA ASN A 16 -10.19 13.20 -13.77
C ASN A 16 -10.29 13.74 -12.34
N GLY A 17 -10.31 15.07 -12.18
CA GLY A 17 -10.41 15.70 -10.85
C GLY A 17 -11.80 15.65 -10.22
N GLY A 18 -12.85 15.23 -10.97
CA GLY A 18 -14.22 15.23 -10.46
C GLY A 18 -14.75 16.64 -10.20
N ALA A 19 -15.77 16.74 -9.34
CA ALA A 19 -16.31 18.02 -8.85
C ALA A 19 -16.93 17.85 -7.46
N GLY A 20 -16.92 18.93 -6.66
CA GLY A 20 -17.51 18.95 -5.32
C GLY A 20 -16.75 18.14 -4.26
N GLU A 21 -15.50 17.76 -4.56
CA GLU A 21 -14.64 17.07 -3.60
C GLU A 21 -14.05 18.05 -2.58
N ASN A 22 -13.81 17.53 -1.38
CA ASN A 22 -13.07 18.20 -0.31
C ASN A 22 -11.79 17.42 0.01
N VAL A 23 -10.82 18.10 0.61
CA VAL A 23 -9.64 17.46 1.22
C VAL A 23 -10.11 16.44 2.25
N ALA A 24 -9.69 15.20 2.07
CA ALA A 24 -10.07 14.08 2.92
C ALA A 24 -9.07 12.93 2.80
N THR A 25 -9.04 12.08 3.82
CA THR A 25 -8.06 11.00 3.93
C THR A 25 -8.70 9.63 3.93
N ASN A 26 -7.94 8.59 3.56
CA ASN A 26 -8.38 7.20 3.59
C ASN A 26 -9.66 6.94 2.78
N LEU A 27 -9.75 7.54 1.60
CA LEU A 27 -10.88 7.38 0.70
C LEU A 27 -10.73 6.06 -0.06
N ALA A 28 -11.75 5.22 0.01
CA ALA A 28 -11.80 3.98 -0.74
C ALA A 28 -11.78 4.25 -2.25
N THR A 29 -11.21 3.30 -2.99
CA THR A 29 -11.20 3.31 -4.45
C THR A 29 -11.80 2.03 -5.02
N THR A 30 -12.27 2.10 -6.27
CA THR A 30 -12.77 0.95 -7.04
C THR A 30 -12.24 0.99 -8.47
N GLY A 31 -12.22 -0.14 -9.17
CA GLY A 31 -11.62 -0.27 -10.50
C GLY A 31 -10.21 -0.85 -10.47
N GLY A 32 -9.56 -0.90 -11.64
CA GLY A 32 -8.25 -1.52 -11.84
C GLY A 32 -8.26 -3.06 -11.71
N SER A 33 -7.07 -3.68 -11.78
CA SER A 33 -6.90 -5.13 -11.58
C SER A 33 -6.73 -5.54 -10.12
N GLY A 34 -6.33 -4.60 -9.27
CA GLY A 34 -6.01 -4.84 -7.86
C GLY A 34 -7.18 -4.57 -6.91
N THR A 35 -6.89 -4.68 -5.61
CA THR A 35 -7.84 -4.39 -4.53
C THR A 35 -7.19 -3.68 -3.34
N GLY A 36 -8.01 -2.97 -2.56
CA GLY A 36 -7.60 -2.42 -1.27
C GLY A 36 -6.77 -1.14 -1.33
N CYS A 37 -6.68 -0.46 -2.49
CA CYS A 37 -6.08 0.87 -2.54
C CYS A 37 -6.99 1.90 -1.87
N THR A 38 -6.42 2.73 -1.00
CA THR A 38 -7.07 3.96 -0.50
C THR A 38 -6.17 5.15 -0.76
N VAL A 39 -6.79 6.29 -1.01
CA VAL A 39 -6.10 7.53 -1.37
C VAL A 39 -6.49 8.67 -0.45
N ASN A 40 -5.67 9.71 -0.40
CA ASN A 40 -6.03 11.01 0.14
C ASN A 40 -6.24 11.99 -1.03
N ILE A 41 -7.19 12.90 -0.85
CA ILE A 41 -7.27 14.12 -1.65
C ILE A 41 -6.53 15.19 -0.85
N ASP A 42 -5.37 15.61 -1.33
CA ASP A 42 -4.52 16.56 -0.60
C ASP A 42 -4.92 18.02 -0.88
N SER A 43 -5.46 18.30 -2.07
CA SER A 43 -5.95 19.62 -2.45
C SER A 43 -7.04 19.58 -3.51
N THR A 44 -7.91 20.58 -3.47
CA THR A 44 -8.95 20.85 -4.47
C THR A 44 -8.95 22.32 -4.88
N ASP A 45 -9.52 22.63 -6.04
CA ASP A 45 -9.81 24.02 -6.43
C ASP A 45 -11.08 24.56 -5.75
N THR A 46 -11.48 25.80 -6.08
CA THR A 46 -12.69 26.43 -5.51
C THR A 46 -14.01 25.74 -5.88
N ASN A 47 -14.00 24.89 -6.91
CA ASN A 47 -15.17 24.12 -7.36
C ASN A 47 -15.14 22.67 -6.85
N GLY A 48 -14.13 22.32 -6.04
CA GLY A 48 -13.93 20.95 -5.55
C GLY A 48 -13.39 20.00 -6.62
N VAL A 49 -12.68 20.50 -7.64
CA VAL A 49 -11.91 19.66 -8.58
C VAL A 49 -10.61 19.28 -7.90
N VAL A 50 -10.30 17.99 -7.84
CA VAL A 50 -9.07 17.47 -7.23
C VAL A 50 -7.85 17.91 -8.03
N THR A 51 -6.87 18.49 -7.33
CA THR A 51 -5.61 18.99 -7.90
C THR A 51 -4.37 18.27 -7.38
N SER A 52 -4.47 17.58 -6.24
CA SER A 52 -3.42 16.71 -5.69
C SER A 52 -4.01 15.51 -4.98
N VAL A 53 -3.34 14.37 -5.13
CA VAL A 53 -3.67 13.10 -4.47
C VAL A 53 -2.41 12.39 -4.00
N SER A 54 -2.55 11.64 -2.92
CA SER A 54 -1.49 10.78 -2.39
C SER A 54 -2.03 9.38 -2.07
N VAL A 55 -1.18 8.37 -2.19
CA VAL A 55 -1.53 7.00 -1.78
C VAL A 55 -1.55 6.93 -0.25
N ASN A 56 -2.65 6.47 0.32
CA ASN A 56 -2.78 6.23 1.76
C ASN A 56 -2.55 4.75 2.11
N GLN A 57 -3.19 3.85 1.36
CA GLN A 57 -2.89 2.43 1.38
C GLN A 57 -2.68 1.95 -0.05
N PRO A 58 -1.54 1.31 -0.36
CA PRO A 58 -1.19 0.97 -1.74
C PRO A 58 -2.07 -0.16 -2.32
N GLY A 59 -2.77 -0.92 -1.48
CA GLY A 59 -3.50 -2.11 -1.91
C GLY A 59 -2.59 -3.16 -2.54
N LYS A 60 -3.15 -4.09 -3.32
CA LYS A 60 -2.39 -5.23 -3.90
C LYS A 60 -2.88 -5.58 -5.30
N ASN A 61 -1.98 -6.16 -6.09
CA ASN A 61 -2.20 -6.75 -7.41
C ASN A 61 -2.66 -5.75 -8.47
N TYR A 62 -2.20 -4.51 -8.35
CA TYR A 62 -2.41 -3.48 -9.37
C TYR A 62 -1.39 -3.62 -10.50
N SER A 63 -1.73 -3.04 -11.66
CA SER A 63 -0.89 -2.97 -12.85
C SER A 63 -0.68 -1.51 -13.26
N PRO A 64 0.46 -1.15 -13.88
CA PRO A 64 0.61 0.18 -14.45
C PRO A 64 -0.47 0.42 -15.51
N GLY A 65 -1.12 1.57 -15.45
CA GLY A 65 -2.23 1.94 -16.31
C GLY A 65 -3.61 1.70 -15.71
N ASP A 66 -3.73 1.00 -14.58
CA ASP A 66 -5.01 0.82 -13.88
C ASP A 66 -5.63 2.17 -13.51
N ILE A 67 -6.92 2.32 -13.81
CA ILE A 67 -7.71 3.51 -13.46
C ILE A 67 -8.60 3.18 -12.27
N LEU A 68 -8.47 3.99 -11.22
CA LEU A 68 -9.24 3.87 -9.99
C LEU A 68 -10.20 5.07 -9.85
N THR A 69 -11.45 4.78 -9.50
CA THR A 69 -12.45 5.78 -9.11
C THR A 69 -12.45 5.95 -7.60
N ILE A 70 -12.39 7.19 -7.12
CA ILE A 70 -12.47 7.53 -5.69
C ILE A 70 -13.95 7.51 -5.29
N THR A 71 -14.32 6.68 -4.30
CA THR A 71 -15.73 6.48 -3.91
C THR A 71 -16.05 6.95 -2.50
N GLY A 72 -15.03 7.35 -1.71
CA GLY A 72 -15.19 7.82 -0.33
C GLY A 72 -15.34 9.35 -0.17
N GLY A 73 -15.24 10.11 -1.26
CA GLY A 73 -15.23 11.58 -1.25
C GLY A 73 -16.60 12.21 -1.05
N THR A 74 -16.63 13.55 -0.93
CA THR A 74 -17.87 14.34 -0.81
C THR A 74 -18.50 14.65 -2.17
N GLY A 75 -17.68 14.61 -3.23
CA GLY A 75 -18.07 14.91 -4.58
C GLY A 75 -18.33 13.66 -5.40
N GLY A 76 -18.14 13.78 -6.72
CA GLY A 76 -18.25 12.64 -7.63
C GLY A 76 -17.36 12.74 -8.86
N GLY A 77 -16.97 11.58 -9.36
CA GLY A 77 -16.32 11.42 -10.66
C GLY A 77 -14.80 11.56 -10.65
N ALA A 78 -14.18 11.78 -9.48
CA ALA A 78 -12.72 11.81 -9.36
C ALA A 78 -12.10 10.43 -9.65
N ARG A 79 -11.08 10.41 -10.52
CA ARG A 79 -10.35 9.24 -10.96
C ARG A 79 -8.85 9.49 -11.01
N VAL A 80 -8.09 8.45 -10.69
CA VAL A 80 -6.63 8.46 -10.74
C VAL A 80 -6.14 7.27 -11.54
N GLN A 81 -5.04 7.42 -12.25
CA GLN A 81 -4.34 6.34 -12.94
C GLN A 81 -3.07 5.98 -12.18
N ILE A 82 -2.85 4.69 -11.97
CA ILE A 82 -1.60 4.17 -11.41
C ILE A 82 -0.54 4.19 -12.50
N THR A 83 0.58 4.88 -12.25
CA THR A 83 1.73 4.94 -13.17
C THR A 83 2.97 4.26 -12.60
N GLY A 84 3.06 4.16 -11.27
CA GLY A 84 4.14 3.49 -10.56
C GLY A 84 3.59 2.47 -9.57
N LEU A 85 4.32 1.36 -9.43
CA LEU A 85 4.01 0.31 -8.47
C LEU A 85 5.20 0.11 -7.54
N SER A 86 4.91 -0.21 -6.29
CA SER A 86 5.88 -0.65 -5.30
C SER A 86 5.48 -2.00 -4.72
N VAL A 87 6.47 -2.83 -4.38
CA VAL A 87 6.21 -4.09 -3.70
C VAL A 87 5.80 -3.81 -2.25
N ASN A 88 4.71 -4.43 -1.80
CA ASN A 88 4.33 -4.32 -0.41
C ASN A 88 5.28 -5.14 0.47
N PRO A 89 5.70 -4.61 1.63
CA PRO A 89 6.50 -5.39 2.57
C PRO A 89 5.72 -6.63 3.05
N PRO A 90 6.42 -7.72 3.40
CA PRO A 90 5.80 -8.91 3.97
C PRO A 90 4.98 -8.58 5.22
N THR A 91 3.91 -9.33 5.43
CA THR A 91 3.03 -9.24 6.60
C THR A 91 3.22 -10.43 7.55
N LEU A 92 2.66 -10.37 8.76
CA LEU A 92 2.73 -11.47 9.73
C LEU A 92 2.14 -12.79 9.21
N GLN A 93 1.15 -12.72 8.31
CA GLN A 93 0.57 -13.91 7.67
C GLN A 93 1.56 -14.62 6.73
N GLN A 94 2.60 -13.92 6.30
CA GLN A 94 3.66 -14.44 5.43
C GLN A 94 4.95 -14.73 6.23
N ALA A 95 4.94 -14.55 7.55
CA ALA A 95 6.12 -14.75 8.37
C ALA A 95 6.49 -16.24 8.40
N ILE A 96 7.78 -16.51 8.23
CA ILE A 96 8.36 -17.80 8.59
C ILE A 96 8.57 -17.78 10.10
N VAL A 97 7.91 -18.69 10.82
CA VAL A 97 8.02 -18.80 12.28
C VAL A 97 9.00 -19.90 12.63
N PHE A 98 10.05 -19.54 13.37
CA PHE A 98 10.95 -20.52 13.97
C PHE A 98 10.37 -20.98 15.32
N VAL A 99 9.97 -22.24 15.40
CA VAL A 99 9.38 -22.82 16.63
C VAL A 99 10.47 -23.60 17.37
N ALA A 100 10.73 -23.21 18.63
CA ALA A 100 11.72 -23.83 19.50
C ALA A 100 13.11 -24.06 18.86
N PRO A 101 13.74 -23.01 18.27
CA PRO A 101 15.10 -23.16 17.77
C PRO A 101 16.05 -23.59 18.91
N PRO A 102 17.06 -24.47 18.64
CA PRO A 102 18.03 -24.88 19.64
C PRO A 102 18.68 -23.68 20.33
N GLN A 103 18.65 -23.65 21.67
CA GLN A 103 19.22 -22.54 22.45
C GLN A 103 20.72 -22.76 22.70
N GLY A 104 21.49 -21.68 22.62
CA GLY A 104 22.94 -21.70 22.90
C GLY A 104 23.83 -22.06 21.72
N GLU A 105 23.24 -22.37 20.56
CA GLU A 105 23.94 -22.59 19.28
C GLU A 105 23.64 -21.43 18.32
N TRP A 106 24.56 -21.16 17.40
CA TRP A 106 24.32 -20.18 16.34
C TRP A 106 23.39 -20.76 15.27
N PHE A 107 22.28 -20.08 14.98
CA PHE A 107 21.34 -20.46 13.91
C PHE A 107 21.41 -19.44 12.77
N PRO A 108 22.31 -19.62 11.78
CA PRO A 108 22.49 -18.64 10.71
C PRO A 108 21.33 -18.70 9.71
N VAL A 109 20.60 -17.59 9.59
CA VAL A 109 19.57 -17.39 8.57
C VAL A 109 19.80 -16.03 7.93
N VAL A 110 19.76 -15.97 6.60
CA VAL A 110 19.71 -14.71 5.86
C VAL A 110 18.24 -14.43 5.55
N VAL A 111 17.77 -13.26 5.94
CA VAL A 111 16.40 -12.80 5.66
C VAL A 111 16.46 -11.43 5.04
N ASP A 112 15.58 -11.18 4.08
CA ASP A 112 15.40 -9.85 3.50
C ASP A 112 14.60 -8.93 4.43
N TYR A 113 13.66 -9.51 5.21
CA TYR A 113 12.78 -8.77 6.11
C TYR A 113 12.69 -9.44 7.48
N VAL A 114 12.80 -8.63 8.53
CA VAL A 114 12.49 -9.00 9.92
C VAL A 114 11.27 -8.18 10.36
N LEU A 115 10.19 -8.85 10.77
CA LEU A 115 8.99 -8.19 11.29
C LEU A 115 9.13 -8.02 12.81
N LEU A 116 9.08 -6.77 13.29
CA LEU A 116 9.24 -6.42 14.71
C LEU A 116 7.99 -6.70 15.57
N THR A 117 6.83 -6.90 14.95
CA THR A 117 5.60 -7.28 15.64
C THR A 117 5.65 -8.77 15.99
N GLY A 118 6.02 -9.09 17.23
CA GLY A 118 6.06 -10.48 17.73
C GLY A 118 7.46 -11.06 17.88
N THR A 119 8.52 -10.33 17.50
CA THR A 119 9.88 -10.61 17.96
C THR A 119 10.09 -9.91 19.30
N THR A 120 10.31 -10.68 20.35
CA THR A 120 10.78 -10.18 21.64
C THR A 120 12.30 -10.05 21.61
N VAL A 121 12.89 -9.23 22.49
CA VAL A 121 14.35 -8.97 22.52
C VAL A 121 15.17 -10.25 22.77
N THR A 122 14.53 -11.33 23.24
CA THR A 122 15.13 -12.67 23.36
C THR A 122 15.23 -13.44 22.04
N ASP A 123 14.50 -13.03 21.00
CA ASP A 123 14.42 -13.73 19.71
C ASP A 123 15.49 -13.26 18.72
N LEU A 124 16.15 -12.11 18.97
CA LEU A 124 17.20 -11.55 18.12
C LEU A 124 18.46 -11.22 18.94
N ILE A 125 19.48 -12.07 18.82
CA ILE A 125 20.80 -11.83 19.42
C ILE A 125 21.77 -11.38 18.32
N ALA A 126 22.23 -10.14 18.36
CA ALA A 126 23.34 -9.68 17.53
C ALA A 126 24.67 -10.09 18.16
N GLY A 127 25.36 -11.04 17.53
CA GLY A 127 26.75 -11.36 17.84
C GLY A 127 27.68 -10.24 17.38
N LYS A 128 28.63 -9.83 18.22
CA LYS A 128 29.76 -8.98 17.82
C LYS A 128 30.92 -9.82 17.29
#